data_AF-A0AA39J2C9-F1
#
_entry.id   AF-A0AA39J2C9-F1
#
_cell.length_a   1.000
_cell.length_b   1.000
_cell.length_c   1.000
_cell.angle_alpha   90.00
_cell.angle_beta   90.00
_cell.angle_gamma   90.00
#
_symmetry.space_group_name_H-M   'P 1'
#
loop_
_entity.id
_entity.type
_entity.pdbx_description
1 polymer ?
#
loop_
_entity_poly.entity_id
_entity_poly.type
_entity_poly.pdbx_seq_one_letter_code
_entity_poly.pdbx_strand_id
1 'polypeptide(L)'
;MYNPVPFAALWVYSHLVFLARALPSPRQSDDLVGYFFVHFYDREASIFAHLSNGNNPLSYQTLNSDNAILVPTSGTGGVQDPFLISSPDKSKFWIIGTDLLIDNTNWDAATRTGSWSLYVWESECYGLFIFLRFTQHDYSYAIPTDHFPQYYY
;
A
#
# COMPACT_ATOMS: atom_id res chain seq x y z
N MET A 1 -22.22 -0.44 -74.30
CA MET A 1 -21.20 0.40 -73.64
C MET A 1 -21.34 0.19 -72.14
N TYR A 2 -20.43 -0.60 -71.56
CA TYR A 2 -20.37 -0.88 -70.12
C TYR A 2 -19.56 0.24 -69.47
N ASN A 3 -20.17 1.01 -68.57
CA ASN A 3 -19.50 2.11 -67.88
C ASN A 3 -18.97 1.57 -66.54
N PRO A 4 -17.65 1.39 -66.34
CA PRO A 4 -17.17 0.87 -65.07
C PRO A 4 -17.35 1.95 -64.00
N VAL A 5 -17.99 1.58 -62.89
CA VAL A 5 -17.95 2.38 -61.67
C VAL A 5 -16.48 2.47 -61.19
N PRO A 6 -15.96 3.66 -60.88
CA PRO A 6 -14.59 3.80 -60.42
C PRO A 6 -14.44 3.11 -59.06
N PHE A 7 -13.30 2.43 -58.85
CA PHE A 7 -12.89 1.66 -57.67
C PHE A 7 -12.88 2.45 -56.32
N ALA A 8 -13.45 3.64 -56.25
CA ALA A 8 -13.40 4.56 -55.12
C ALA A 8 -14.53 4.37 -54.09
N ALA A 9 -15.32 3.29 -54.16
CA ALA A 9 -16.50 3.09 -53.31
C ALA A 9 -16.28 2.09 -52.16
N LEU A 10 -15.03 1.78 -51.78
CA LEU A 10 -14.72 0.74 -50.77
C LEU A 10 -13.77 1.19 -49.64
N TRP A 11 -13.53 2.49 -49.45
CA TRP A 11 -12.57 2.98 -48.45
C TRP A 11 -13.13 3.86 -47.32
N VAL A 12 -14.46 3.93 -47.14
CA VAL A 12 -15.04 4.85 -46.14
C VAL A 12 -15.42 4.19 -44.81
N TYR A 13 -15.35 2.86 -44.67
CA TYR A 13 -15.85 2.17 -43.45
C TYR A 13 -14.80 1.40 -42.64
N SER A 14 -13.57 1.92 -42.50
CA SER A 14 -12.59 1.30 -41.58
C SER A 14 -11.65 2.29 -40.90
N HIS A 15 -12.16 3.46 -40.49
CA HIS A 15 -11.37 4.39 -39.68
C HIS A 15 -12.17 5.03 -38.53
N LEU A 16 -13.12 4.29 -37.97
CA LEU A 16 -13.51 4.50 -36.56
C LEU A 16 -12.51 3.75 -35.67
N VAL A 17 -11.24 4.13 -35.77
CA VAL A 17 -10.28 3.85 -34.71
C VAL A 17 -10.75 4.71 -33.54
N PHE A 18 -11.41 4.08 -32.59
CA PHE A 18 -11.67 4.63 -31.26
C PHE A 18 -10.32 4.98 -30.63
N LEU A 19 -9.82 6.18 -30.90
CA LEU A 19 -8.86 6.85 -30.03
C LEU A 19 -9.62 7.30 -28.78
N ALA A 20 -10.06 6.33 -27.98
CA ALA A 20 -10.29 6.54 -26.57
C ALA A 20 -8.91 6.79 -25.95
N ARG A 21 -8.40 8.01 -26.12
CA ARG A 21 -7.44 8.55 -25.16
C ARG A 21 -8.20 8.56 -23.85
N ALA A 22 -8.02 7.53 -23.03
CA ALA A 22 -8.42 7.59 -21.65
C ALA A 22 -7.71 8.83 -21.09
N LEU A 23 -8.44 9.94 -20.99
CA LEU A 23 -7.95 11.08 -20.25
C LEU A 23 -7.59 10.53 -18.88
N PRO A 24 -6.42 10.85 -18.32
CA PRO A 24 -6.08 10.41 -16.98
C PRO A 24 -7.25 10.83 -16.10
N SER A 25 -7.93 9.84 -15.50
CA SER A 25 -8.93 10.16 -14.49
C SER A 25 -8.24 11.02 -13.44
N PRO A 26 -8.86 12.11 -12.97
CA PRO A 26 -8.26 12.91 -11.91
C PRO A 26 -7.84 11.96 -10.79
N ARG A 27 -6.54 11.94 -10.45
CA ARG A 27 -6.01 11.07 -9.40
C ARG A 27 -6.64 11.37 -8.04
N GLN A 28 -7.15 12.59 -7.88
CA GLN A 28 -7.70 13.12 -6.65
C GLN A 28 -9.20 13.33 -6.84
N SER A 29 -9.96 12.83 -5.88
CA SER A 29 -11.38 13.13 -5.75
C SER A 29 -11.54 14.48 -5.04
N ASP A 30 -12.49 15.29 -5.47
CA ASP A 30 -12.73 16.65 -4.95
C ASP A 30 -13.14 16.67 -3.46
N ASP A 31 -13.47 15.51 -2.90
CA ASP A 31 -13.85 15.33 -1.48
C ASP A 31 -12.66 15.17 -0.52
N LEU A 32 -11.44 14.95 -1.03
CA LEU A 32 -10.26 14.75 -0.19
C LEU A 32 -9.62 16.09 0.21
N VAL A 33 -9.50 16.31 1.52
CA VAL A 33 -9.08 17.60 2.11
C VAL A 33 -7.62 17.65 2.58
N GLY A 34 -6.88 16.55 2.50
CA GLY A 34 -5.50 16.47 2.97
C GLY A 34 -4.85 15.11 2.74
N TYR A 35 -3.70 14.92 3.39
CA TYR A 35 -2.80 13.77 3.26
C TYR A 35 -2.62 13.11 4.62
N PHE A 36 -2.70 11.80 4.65
CA PHE A 36 -2.36 10.97 5.79
C PHE A 36 -1.06 10.23 5.49
N PHE A 37 -0.09 10.37 6.39
CA PHE A 37 1.24 9.81 6.24
C PHE A 37 1.52 8.84 7.39
N VAL A 38 1.98 7.64 7.05
CA VAL A 38 2.40 6.61 8.02
C VAL A 38 3.88 6.33 7.82
N HIS A 39 4.61 6.15 8.90
CA HIS A 39 6.04 5.87 8.87
C HIS A 39 6.48 5.12 10.14
N PHE A 40 7.74 4.72 10.18
CA PHE A 40 8.41 4.18 11.35
C PHE A 40 9.61 5.07 11.71
N TYR A 41 10.19 4.84 12.88
CA TYR A 41 11.46 5.43 13.28
C TYR A 41 12.42 4.33 13.72
N ASP A 42 13.72 4.53 13.54
CA ASP A 42 14.73 3.58 14.05
C ASP A 42 14.74 3.56 15.59
N ARG A 43 14.35 4.66 16.25
CA ARG A 43 14.34 4.76 17.72
C ARG A 43 13.31 3.87 18.40
N GLU A 44 12.26 3.48 17.68
CA GLU A 44 11.13 2.72 18.19
C GLU A 44 10.48 2.01 17.00
N ALA A 45 10.64 0.68 16.93
CA ALA A 45 10.18 -0.17 15.84
C ALA A 45 8.65 -0.35 15.87
N SER A 46 7.93 0.75 15.69
CA SER A 46 6.47 0.89 15.74
C SER A 46 6.01 1.90 14.68
N ILE A 47 4.70 1.94 14.39
CA ILE A 47 4.16 2.84 13.37
C ILE A 47 3.64 4.12 14.00
N PHE A 48 3.99 5.22 13.36
CA PHE A 48 3.58 6.57 13.68
C PHE A 48 2.81 7.15 12.50
N ALA A 49 2.01 8.19 12.75
CA ALA A 49 1.25 8.83 11.70
C ALA A 49 1.15 10.33 11.87
N HIS A 50 1.12 11.02 10.74
CA HIS A 50 0.96 12.46 10.64
C HIS A 50 -0.20 12.80 9.70
N LEU A 51 -0.89 13.90 10.00
CA LEU A 51 -1.93 14.46 9.13
C LEU A 51 -1.46 15.79 8.57
N SER A 52 -1.68 16.05 7.28
CA SER A 52 -1.33 17.34 6.72
C SER A 52 -2.27 18.45 7.20
N ASN A 53 -1.74 19.68 7.25
CA ASN A 53 -2.54 20.87 7.51
C ASN A 53 -3.29 21.27 6.22
N GLY A 54 -4.48 20.69 6.02
CA GLY A 54 -5.26 20.82 4.79
C GLY A 54 -4.55 20.18 3.60
N ASN A 55 -4.80 20.69 2.39
CA ASN A 55 -4.18 20.20 1.15
C ASN A 55 -2.76 20.75 0.95
N ASN A 56 -1.87 20.52 1.93
CA ASN A 56 -0.48 20.95 1.88
C ASN A 56 0.48 19.76 2.16
N PRO A 57 1.18 19.24 1.15
CA PRO A 57 2.06 18.08 1.30
C PRO A 57 3.41 18.41 1.97
N LEU A 58 3.62 19.63 2.42
CA LEU A 58 4.86 20.06 3.11
C LEU A 58 4.61 20.48 4.56
N SER A 59 3.36 20.41 5.05
CA SER A 59 2.99 20.85 6.39
C SER A 59 2.17 19.78 7.08
N TYR A 60 2.73 19.21 8.14
CA TYR A 60 2.12 18.11 8.89
C TYR A 60 2.04 18.39 10.39
N GLN A 61 1.07 17.76 11.03
CA GLN A 61 0.91 17.69 12.48
C GLN A 61 0.99 16.23 12.93
N THR A 62 1.59 16.02 14.10
CA THR A 62 1.74 14.69 14.71
C THR A 62 0.40 14.17 15.22
N LEU A 63 0.10 12.89 14.99
CA LEU A 63 -1.03 12.23 15.65
C LEU A 63 -0.57 11.56 16.95
N ASN A 64 -1.52 11.23 17.82
CA ASN A 64 -1.28 10.56 19.10
C ASN A 64 -0.18 11.22 19.98
N SER A 65 -0.06 12.54 19.91
CA SER A 65 1.01 13.29 20.60
C SER A 65 2.43 12.79 20.28
N ASP A 66 2.66 12.38 19.03
CA ASP A 66 3.92 11.78 18.54
C ASP A 66 4.30 10.44 19.20
N ASN A 67 3.34 9.78 19.86
CA ASN A 67 3.49 8.38 20.28
C ASN A 67 3.06 7.43 19.14
N ALA A 68 3.57 6.20 19.16
CA ALA A 68 3.18 5.18 18.20
C ALA A 68 1.65 4.98 18.16
N ILE A 69 1.10 4.85 16.95
CA ILE A 69 -0.31 4.52 16.72
C ILE A 69 -0.53 3.01 16.61
N LEU A 70 0.52 2.26 16.26
CA LEU A 70 0.52 0.80 16.19
C LEU A 70 1.83 0.28 16.75
N VAL A 71 1.71 -0.59 17.76
CA VAL A 71 2.84 -1.26 18.41
C VAL A 71 2.67 -2.76 18.18
N PRO A 72 3.67 -3.44 17.59
CA PRO A 72 3.64 -4.90 17.43
C PRO A 72 3.54 -5.62 18.77
N THR A 73 2.66 -6.61 18.88
CA THR A 73 2.47 -7.39 20.13
C THR A 73 2.96 -8.83 20.06
N SER A 74 3.52 -9.27 18.93
CA SER A 74 3.97 -10.64 18.65
C SER A 74 5.18 -10.61 17.69
N GLY A 75 5.57 -11.74 17.09
CA GLY A 75 6.64 -11.78 16.08
C GLY A 75 8.02 -11.40 16.64
N THR A 76 8.79 -10.64 15.88
CA THR A 76 10.09 -10.10 16.34
C THR A 76 9.92 -8.99 17.40
N GLY A 77 8.70 -8.46 17.55
CA GLY A 77 8.40 -7.35 18.45
C GLY A 77 8.68 -5.97 17.85
N GLY A 78 8.99 -5.88 16.56
CA GLY A 78 9.23 -4.63 15.85
C GLY A 78 8.64 -4.65 14.44
N VAL A 79 8.29 -3.47 13.92
CA VAL A 79 7.76 -3.31 12.57
C VAL A 79 8.49 -2.22 11.80
N GLN A 80 8.70 -2.45 10.51
CA GLN A 80 9.23 -1.48 9.55
C GLN A 80 8.36 -1.40 8.30
N ASP A 81 8.65 -0.39 7.47
CA ASP A 81 8.10 -0.23 6.12
C ASP A 81 6.56 -0.25 6.04
N PRO A 82 5.84 0.64 6.77
CA PRO A 82 4.39 0.66 6.72
C PRO A 82 3.89 1.05 5.33
N PHE A 83 2.83 0.37 4.89
CA PHE A 83 2.12 0.71 3.68
C PHE A 83 0.60 0.75 3.94
N LEU A 84 -0.02 1.87 3.56
CA LEU A 84 -1.46 2.08 3.71
C LEU A 84 -2.22 1.63 2.46
N ILE A 85 -3.22 0.81 2.66
CA ILE A 85 -4.11 0.27 1.62
C ILE A 85 -5.53 0.71 1.97
N SER A 86 -6.31 1.10 0.98
CA SER A 86 -7.74 1.35 1.13
C SER A 86 -8.55 0.37 0.30
N SER A 87 -9.74 0.03 0.77
CA SER A 87 -10.72 -0.70 -0.03
C SER A 87 -11.14 0.15 -1.25
N PRO A 88 -11.66 -0.47 -2.34
CA PRO A 88 -12.07 0.28 -3.53
C PRO A 88 -13.11 1.37 -3.26
N ASP A 89 -13.98 1.13 -2.28
CA ASP A 89 -15.03 2.05 -1.82
C ASP A 89 -14.58 2.97 -0.67
N LYS A 90 -13.32 2.87 -0.22
CA LYS A 90 -12.73 3.62 0.90
C LYS A 90 -13.45 3.45 2.25
N SER A 91 -14.24 2.38 2.41
CA SER A 91 -14.91 2.07 3.68
C SER A 91 -13.99 1.41 4.71
N LYS A 92 -12.86 0.85 4.25
CA LYS A 92 -11.90 0.15 5.10
C LYS A 92 -10.47 0.46 4.67
N PHE A 93 -9.58 0.53 5.65
CA PHE A 93 -8.17 0.78 5.47
C PHE A 93 -7.37 -0.31 6.16
N TRP A 94 -6.20 -0.61 5.61
CA TRP A 94 -5.24 -1.52 6.22
C TRP A 94 -3.87 -0.85 6.22
N ILE A 95 -3.13 -1.06 7.30
CA ILE A 95 -1.70 -0.81 7.33
C ILE A 95 -1.02 -2.17 7.35
N ILE A 96 -0.12 -2.40 6.39
CA ILE A 96 0.76 -3.55 6.41
C ILE A 96 2.18 -3.10 6.76
N GLY A 97 2.93 -3.94 7.46
CA GLY A 97 4.34 -3.66 7.76
C GLY A 97 5.14 -4.95 7.89
N THR A 98 6.45 -4.84 7.66
CA THR A 98 7.40 -5.95 7.78
C THR A 98 7.64 -6.26 9.25
N ASP A 99 7.47 -7.52 9.66
CA ASP A 99 7.86 -7.97 11.01
C ASP A 99 9.39 -7.99 11.14
N LEU A 100 9.94 -6.92 11.69
CA LEU A 100 11.39 -6.74 11.83
C LEU A 100 11.73 -5.80 12.98
N LEU A 101 12.40 -6.34 13.99
CA LEU A 101 13.15 -5.60 14.99
C LEU A 101 14.65 -5.71 14.70
N ILE A 102 15.21 -4.74 13.97
CA ILE A 102 16.62 -4.78 13.55
C ILE A 102 17.58 -4.79 14.75
N ASP A 103 17.23 -4.14 15.86
CA ASP A 103 18.05 -4.07 17.08
C ASP A 103 18.30 -5.43 17.74
N ASN A 104 17.42 -6.41 17.50
CA ASN A 104 17.58 -7.77 18.00
C ASN A 104 18.27 -8.71 17.00
N THR A 105 18.72 -8.20 15.85
CA THR A 105 19.35 -8.98 14.78
C THR A 105 20.39 -8.14 14.04
N ASN A 106 20.74 -8.52 12.82
CA ASN A 106 21.53 -7.72 11.88
C ASN A 106 20.97 -7.90 10.47
N TRP A 107 21.35 -7.03 9.54
CA TRP A 107 20.83 -7.07 8.17
C TRP A 107 21.11 -8.38 7.43
N ASP A 108 22.24 -9.02 7.70
CA ASP A 108 22.61 -10.30 7.07
C ASP A 108 21.65 -11.42 7.49
N ALA A 109 21.44 -11.57 8.80
CA ALA A 109 20.52 -12.55 9.37
C ALA A 109 19.07 -12.21 9.06
N ALA A 110 18.66 -10.93 9.16
CA ALA A 110 17.30 -10.49 8.84
C ALA A 110 16.90 -10.83 7.40
N THR A 111 17.84 -10.70 6.45
CA THR A 111 17.56 -10.98 5.04
C THR A 111 17.54 -12.48 4.71
N ARG A 112 18.34 -13.30 5.41
CA ARG A 112 18.49 -14.73 5.07
C ARG A 112 17.62 -15.66 5.90
N THR A 113 17.46 -15.36 7.18
CA THR A 113 16.80 -16.23 8.16
C THR A 113 15.89 -15.43 9.11
N GLY A 114 15.55 -14.19 8.75
CA GLY A 114 14.64 -13.34 9.53
C GLY A 114 13.18 -13.79 9.43
N SER A 115 12.29 -13.00 10.05
CA SER A 115 10.86 -13.26 9.98
C SER A 115 10.37 -13.19 8.53
N TRP A 116 9.48 -14.11 8.15
CA TRP A 116 8.77 -14.09 6.87
C TRP A 116 7.33 -13.61 7.04
N SER A 117 7.06 -12.92 8.15
CA SER A 117 5.73 -12.49 8.51
C SER A 117 5.52 -11.02 8.16
N LEU A 118 4.27 -10.67 7.91
CA LEU A 118 3.82 -9.29 7.83
C LEU A 118 2.79 -9.06 8.93
N TYR A 119 2.85 -7.89 9.54
CA TYR A 119 1.73 -7.40 10.33
C TYR A 119 0.70 -6.80 9.40
N VAL A 120 -0.57 -7.12 9.65
CA VAL A 120 -1.70 -6.51 8.99
C VAL A 120 -2.62 -5.94 10.05
N TRP A 121 -2.80 -4.62 10.01
CA TRP A 121 -3.68 -3.87 10.88
C TRP A 121 -4.87 -3.39 10.07
N GLU A 122 -6.08 -3.79 10.44
CA GLU A 122 -7.32 -3.38 9.77
C GLU A 122 -8.09 -2.30 10.54
N SER A 123 -8.51 -1.21 9.88
CA SER A 123 -9.31 -0.16 10.51
C SER A 123 -10.71 -0.63 10.91
N GLU A 124 -11.14 -0.34 12.13
CA GLU A 124 -12.54 -0.44 12.52
C GLU A 124 -13.38 0.68 11.87
N CYS A 125 -14.55 0.32 11.34
CA CYS A 125 -15.43 1.20 10.60
C CYS A 125 -16.17 2.16 11.53
N TYR A 126 -15.53 3.26 11.93
CA TYR A 126 -16.21 4.44 12.46
C TYR A 126 -15.59 5.69 11.85
N GLY A 127 -16.43 6.45 11.14
CA GLY A 127 -16.03 7.61 10.36
C GLY A 127 -15.10 8.58 11.11
N LEU A 128 -14.19 9.17 10.34
CA LEU A 128 -13.25 10.23 10.72
C LEU A 128 -12.15 9.80 11.72
N PHE A 129 -11.09 9.18 11.18
CA PHE A 129 -9.66 9.30 11.53
C PHE A 129 -9.18 9.48 12.99
N ILE A 130 -9.99 9.25 14.03
CA ILE A 130 -9.60 9.56 15.42
C ILE A 130 -9.51 8.33 16.32
N PHE A 131 -10.05 7.17 15.91
CA PHE A 131 -9.71 5.90 16.54
C PHE A 131 -9.67 4.81 15.49
N LEU A 132 -8.53 4.72 14.79
CA LEU A 132 -8.21 3.48 14.07
C LEU A 132 -7.88 2.46 15.15
N ARG A 133 -8.90 1.76 15.66
CA ARG A 133 -8.64 0.47 16.29
C ARG A 133 -8.24 -0.46 15.17
N PHE A 134 -7.09 -1.08 15.37
CA PHE A 134 -6.52 -2.01 14.44
C PHE A 134 -6.46 -3.38 15.09
N THR A 135 -7.05 -4.38 14.44
CA THR A 135 -6.82 -5.77 14.81
C THR A 135 -5.54 -6.22 14.13
N GLN A 136 -4.55 -6.65 14.91
CA GLN A 136 -3.34 -7.24 14.37
C GLN A 136 -3.64 -8.67 13.92
N HIS A 137 -3.41 -8.95 12.63
CA HIS A 137 -3.40 -10.30 12.10
C HIS A 137 -1.97 -10.67 11.75
N ASP A 138 -1.49 -11.77 12.35
CA ASP A 138 -0.18 -12.33 12.05
C ASP A 138 -0.32 -13.35 10.92
N TYR A 139 0.17 -12.98 9.74
CA TYR A 139 0.25 -13.90 8.61
C TYR A 139 1.70 -14.34 8.44
N SER A 140 2.00 -15.55 8.90
CA SER A 140 3.26 -16.24 8.60
C SER A 140 2.99 -17.29 7.53
N TYR A 141 3.73 -17.22 6.42
CA TYR A 141 3.70 -18.29 5.43
C TYR A 141 4.69 -19.39 5.84
N ALA A 142 4.18 -20.58 6.18
CA ALA A 142 5.02 -21.77 6.35
C ALA A 142 5.31 -22.36 4.97
N ILE A 143 6.54 -22.23 4.46
CA ILE A 143 6.99 -23.06 3.34
C ILE A 143 7.10 -24.50 3.88
N PRO A 144 6.45 -25.50 3.26
CA PRO A 144 6.69 -26.90 3.55
C PRO A 144 8.20 -27.20 3.48
N THR A 145 8.78 -27.74 4.55
CA THR A 145 10.23 -27.96 4.69
C THR A 145 10.78 -29.05 3.76
N ASP A 146 9.96 -29.65 2.90
CA ASP A 146 10.28 -30.79 2.06
C ASP A 146 10.87 -30.45 0.69
N HIS A 147 10.94 -29.17 0.29
CA HIS A 147 11.49 -28.80 -1.04
C HIS A 147 12.32 -27.52 -1.04
N PHE A 148 13.43 -27.47 -0.31
CA PHE A 148 14.53 -26.56 -0.64
C PHE A 148 15.63 -27.32 -1.37
N PRO A 149 15.87 -27.09 -2.69
CA PRO A 149 17.14 -27.46 -3.28
C PRO A 149 18.24 -26.71 -2.53
N GLN A 150 19.14 -27.47 -1.92
CA GLN A 150 20.36 -26.98 -1.29
C GLN A 150 21.25 -26.36 -2.37
N TYR A 151 21.06 -25.08 -2.67
CA TYR A 151 22.06 -24.31 -3.41
C TYR A 151 23.14 -23.88 -2.42
N TYR A 152 24.15 -24.74 -2.32
CA TYR A 152 25.45 -24.39 -1.74
C TYR A 152 26.08 -23.29 -2.59
N TYR A 153 26.53 -22.21 -1.95
CA TYR A 153 27.59 -21.34 -2.46
C TYR A 153 28.93 -21.82 -1.92
#